data_AF-A0AA35XN90-F1
#
_entry.id   AF-A0AA35XN90-F1
#
_cell.length_a   1.000
_cell.length_b   1.000
_cell.length_c   1.000
_cell.angle_alpha   90.00
_cell.angle_beta   90.00
_cell.angle_gamma   90.00
#
_symmetry.space_group_name_H-M   'P 1'
#
loop_
_entity.id
_entity.type
_entity.pdbx_description
1 polymer ?
#
loop_
_entity_poly.entity_id
_entity_poly.type
_entity_poly.pdbx_seq_one_letter_code
_entity_poly.pdbx_strand_id
1 'polypeptide(L)'
;MAQAKVVRAYLHWRLMDLYGNVIIADGSGSSSQSSRSTVFNWVEGELLSALGMGSSFDLSKLSNSALGTNDVKYRINQYSALGILAKVYLNAEVYTGTERYSDAAAAAGHIIDNGPYTLSDSSVSVPNLGKRPSVASDPATLNGYAAIFASNNENNPEIIWSVEYDEATAGGMNFHHMSLHYASQYTWNFEAQPWNGYVALEEFVNSYEAGDARRKANFITGPQLDYGGNALVDLASDSPTPEIVYSIGINELEPNAARTGGFRLGKFSFKQFARPDLDNDYPIVRLGDVHLVHAEATARAAGNWALALPEVNAIRARAGVSALSSITAEGFLAERGREMFQEATRRTDLIRFGKWNSSWWEKTNSDSFRSIFPIPTEQLTANPSLQQNSGY
;
A
#
# COMPACT_ATOMS: atom_id res chain seq x y z
N MET A 1 -15.26 5.91 21.50
CA MET A 1 -13.94 5.76 22.15
C MET A 1 -13.09 4.65 21.53
N ALA A 2 -13.61 3.43 21.30
CA ALA A 2 -12.83 2.31 20.72
C ALA A 2 -12.19 2.63 19.34
N GLN A 3 -12.95 3.20 18.39
CA GLN A 3 -12.39 3.57 17.07
C GLN A 3 -11.22 4.56 17.17
N ALA A 4 -11.30 5.55 18.07
CA ALA A 4 -10.23 6.52 18.29
C ALA A 4 -8.95 5.86 18.83
N LYS A 5 -9.07 4.84 19.69
CA LYS A 5 -7.92 4.04 20.13
C LYS A 5 -7.26 3.32 18.96
N VAL A 6 -8.04 2.74 18.06
CA VAL A 6 -7.50 2.04 16.87
C VAL A 6 -6.79 3.02 15.94
N VAL A 7 -7.37 4.19 15.65
CA VAL A 7 -6.70 5.23 14.84
C VAL A 7 -5.38 5.66 15.51
N ARG A 8 -5.41 5.94 16.81
CA ARG A 8 -4.23 6.34 17.57
C ARG A 8 -3.16 5.26 17.54
N ALA A 9 -3.53 4.00 17.76
CA ALA A 9 -2.63 2.85 17.69
C ALA A 9 -2.04 2.68 16.28
N TYR A 10 -2.84 2.81 15.23
CA TYR A 10 -2.38 2.77 13.83
C TYR A 10 -1.33 3.85 13.56
N LEU A 11 -1.60 5.10 13.93
CA LEU A 11 -0.66 6.22 13.72
C LEU A 11 0.65 6.01 14.50
N HIS A 12 0.58 5.54 15.74
CA HIS A 12 1.79 5.26 16.53
C HIS A 12 2.57 4.06 16.02
N TRP A 13 1.89 3.03 15.49
CA TRP A 13 2.57 1.94 14.80
C TRP A 13 3.34 2.45 13.58
N ARG A 14 2.74 3.34 12.76
CA ARG A 14 3.45 3.95 11.62
C ARG A 14 4.64 4.79 12.07
N LEU A 15 4.49 5.61 13.12
CA LEU A 15 5.60 6.37 13.70
C LEU A 15 6.73 5.45 14.19
N MET A 16 6.40 4.39 14.93
CA MET A 16 7.36 3.41 15.43
C MET A 16 8.05 2.62 14.31
N ASP A 17 7.31 2.27 13.24
CA ASP A 17 7.86 1.56 12.08
C ASP A 17 8.86 2.41 11.31
N LEU A 18 8.59 3.72 11.20
CA LEU A 18 9.41 4.68 10.47
C LEU A 18 10.59 5.20 11.30
N TYR A 19 10.34 5.66 12.53
CA TYR A 19 11.29 6.44 13.34
C TYR A 19 11.83 5.68 14.56
N GLY A 20 11.38 4.45 14.83
CA GLY A 20 11.87 3.66 15.95
C GLY A 20 11.34 4.17 17.28
N ASN A 21 12.18 4.85 18.06
CA ASN A 21 11.79 5.39 19.36
C ASN A 21 10.97 6.66 19.18
N VAL A 22 9.76 6.70 19.77
CA VAL A 22 8.82 7.82 19.61
C VAL A 22 8.11 8.16 20.90
N ILE A 23 7.57 9.37 21.00
CA ILE A 23 6.75 9.79 22.13
C ILE A 23 5.39 9.09 22.04
N ILE A 24 4.91 8.57 23.16
CA ILE A 24 3.56 8.01 23.28
C ILE A 24 2.59 9.15 23.62
N ALA A 25 1.65 9.44 22.71
CA ALA A 25 0.61 10.45 22.92
C ALA A 25 -0.63 9.87 23.63
N ASP A 26 -0.45 9.46 24.89
CA ASP A 26 -1.51 8.92 25.75
C ASP A 26 -2.34 10.00 26.48
N GLY A 27 -1.92 11.27 26.38
CA GLY A 27 -2.54 12.40 27.06
C GLY A 27 -1.89 12.78 28.39
N SER A 28 -0.83 12.07 28.80
CA SER A 28 -0.03 12.41 30.00
C SER A 28 0.77 13.71 29.86
N GLY A 29 0.98 14.18 28.62
CA GLY A 29 1.87 15.29 28.33
C GLY A 29 3.35 14.93 28.35
N SER A 30 3.70 13.64 28.29
CA SER A 30 5.10 13.20 28.21
C SER A 30 5.82 13.83 27.00
N SER A 31 7.03 14.33 27.24
CA SER A 31 7.94 14.83 26.19
C SER A 31 9.06 13.85 25.85
N SER A 32 9.18 12.74 26.57
CA SER A 32 10.27 11.76 26.39
C SER A 32 9.88 10.66 25.40
N GLN A 33 10.79 10.35 24.48
CA GLN A 33 10.61 9.21 23.59
C GLN A 33 10.69 7.88 24.36
N SER A 34 9.84 6.95 23.97
CA SER A 34 9.81 5.58 24.49
C SER A 34 10.53 4.64 23.53
N SER A 35 11.07 3.54 24.08
CA SER A 35 11.70 2.53 23.25
C SER A 35 10.70 1.91 22.27
N ARG A 36 11.18 1.44 21.11
CA ARG A 36 10.34 0.74 20.13
C ARG A 36 9.50 -0.39 20.74
N SER A 37 10.10 -1.19 21.63
CA SER A 37 9.39 -2.27 22.34
C SER A 37 8.28 -1.75 23.27
N THR A 38 8.50 -0.63 23.95
CA THR A 38 7.50 0.03 24.80
C THR A 38 6.34 0.57 23.98
N VAL A 39 6.63 1.20 22.84
CA VAL A 39 5.59 1.72 21.92
C VAL A 39 4.78 0.56 21.33
N PHE A 40 5.42 -0.55 20.96
CA PHE A 40 4.73 -1.76 20.49
C PHE A 40 3.72 -2.26 21.53
N ASN A 41 4.15 -2.46 22.78
CA ASN A 41 3.28 -2.98 23.84
C ASN A 41 2.08 -2.03 24.09
N TRP A 42 2.31 -0.72 23.98
CA TRP A 42 1.24 0.26 24.12
C TRP A 42 0.25 0.22 22.95
N VAL A 43 0.75 0.15 21.70
CA VAL A 43 -0.07 -0.02 20.49
C VAL A 43 -0.91 -1.31 20.59
N GLU A 44 -0.29 -2.42 20.99
CA GLU A 44 -0.97 -3.70 21.21
C GLU A 44 -2.08 -3.53 22.26
N GLY A 45 -1.77 -2.93 23.42
CA GLY A 45 -2.75 -2.69 24.47
C GLY A 45 -3.95 -1.84 24.03
N GLU A 46 -3.72 -0.81 23.21
CA GLU A 46 -4.80 0.02 22.65
C GLU A 46 -5.71 -0.79 21.71
N LEU A 47 -5.13 -1.63 20.85
CA LEU A 47 -5.88 -2.50 19.93
C LEU A 47 -6.65 -3.59 20.69
N LEU A 48 -6.00 -4.30 21.61
CA LEU A 48 -6.62 -5.34 22.43
C LEU A 48 -7.76 -4.77 23.29
N SER A 49 -7.57 -3.56 23.85
CA SER A 49 -8.63 -2.86 24.58
C SER A 49 -9.81 -2.50 23.69
N ALA A 50 -9.57 -1.99 22.47
CA ALA A 50 -10.63 -1.67 21.51
C ALA A 50 -11.39 -2.94 21.05
N LEU A 51 -10.69 -4.07 20.94
CA LEU A 51 -11.23 -5.38 20.62
C LEU A 51 -11.87 -6.11 21.82
N GLY A 52 -11.89 -5.51 23.01
CA GLY A 52 -12.50 -6.12 24.20
C GLY A 52 -11.73 -7.30 24.81
N MET A 53 -10.47 -7.52 24.41
CA MET A 53 -9.66 -8.67 24.82
C MET A 53 -8.94 -8.46 26.17
N GLY A 54 -8.72 -7.19 26.56
CA GLY A 54 -7.99 -6.82 27.77
C GLY A 54 -6.48 -6.73 27.52
N SER A 55 -5.67 -7.43 28.31
CA SER A 55 -4.20 -7.34 28.30
C SER A 55 -3.50 -8.45 27.51
N SER A 56 -4.24 -9.39 26.93
CA SER A 56 -3.70 -10.50 26.15
C SER A 56 -4.56 -10.75 24.91
N PHE A 57 -3.92 -11.19 23.83
CA PHE A 57 -4.63 -11.60 22.62
C PHE A 57 -5.50 -12.83 22.90
N ASP A 58 -6.79 -12.71 22.62
CA ASP A 58 -7.77 -13.77 22.83
C ASP A 58 -9.03 -13.51 21.98
N LEU A 59 -9.13 -14.19 20.85
CA LEU A 59 -10.26 -14.06 19.92
C LEU A 59 -11.60 -14.45 20.55
N SER A 60 -11.62 -15.30 21.60
CA SER A 60 -12.86 -15.69 22.27
C SER A 60 -13.55 -14.52 22.98
N LYS A 61 -12.82 -13.42 23.23
CA LYS A 61 -13.34 -12.22 23.88
C LYS A 61 -13.86 -11.16 22.92
N LEU A 62 -13.85 -11.40 21.61
CA LEU A 62 -14.36 -10.42 20.63
C LEU A 62 -15.82 -10.02 20.85
N SER A 63 -16.63 -10.90 21.45
CA SER A 63 -18.00 -10.59 21.86
C SER A 63 -18.09 -9.43 22.87
N ASN A 64 -16.99 -9.10 23.55
CA ASN A 64 -16.89 -7.98 24.48
C ASN A 64 -16.45 -6.68 23.79
N SER A 65 -16.09 -6.72 22.50
CA SER A 65 -15.64 -5.53 21.78
C SER A 65 -16.78 -4.50 21.67
N ALA A 66 -16.43 -3.23 21.87
CA ALA A 66 -17.32 -2.11 21.57
C ALA A 66 -17.35 -1.76 20.07
N LEU A 67 -16.49 -2.39 19.25
CA LEU A 67 -16.54 -2.30 17.79
C LEU A 67 -17.57 -3.30 17.27
N GLY A 68 -18.38 -2.87 16.31
CA GLY A 68 -19.31 -3.77 15.61
C GLY A 68 -18.60 -4.56 14.50
N THR A 69 -19.38 -5.31 13.72
CA THR A 69 -18.92 -6.07 12.53
C THR A 69 -19.50 -5.54 11.22
N ASN A 70 -20.31 -4.48 11.27
CA ASN A 70 -20.94 -3.89 10.08
C ASN A 70 -19.87 -3.46 9.08
N ASP A 71 -20.15 -3.73 7.81
CA ASP A 71 -19.30 -3.33 6.70
C ASP A 71 -19.59 -1.88 6.29
N VAL A 72 -18.83 -0.96 6.86
CA VAL A 72 -18.85 0.47 6.52
C VAL A 72 -17.40 0.90 6.36
N LYS A 73 -16.94 1.09 5.12
CA LYS A 73 -15.51 1.22 4.78
C LYS A 73 -14.79 2.35 5.52
N TYR A 74 -15.52 3.39 5.92
CA TYR A 74 -14.98 4.55 6.65
C TYR A 74 -15.12 4.46 8.18
N ARG A 75 -15.67 3.36 8.70
CA ARG A 75 -15.81 3.14 10.15
C ARG A 75 -15.03 1.92 10.58
N ILE A 76 -14.19 2.10 11.58
CA ILE A 76 -13.42 1.01 12.16
C ILE A 76 -14.37 0.02 12.83
N ASN A 77 -14.35 -1.21 12.34
CA ASN A 77 -15.06 -2.35 12.91
C ASN A 77 -14.04 -3.36 13.50
N GLN A 78 -14.50 -4.50 14.00
CA GLN A 78 -13.63 -5.53 14.58
C GLN A 78 -12.58 -6.03 13.56
N TYR A 79 -12.98 -6.27 12.32
CA TYR A 79 -12.09 -6.76 11.26
C TYR A 79 -11.05 -5.72 10.85
N SER A 80 -11.40 -4.43 10.82
CA SER A 80 -10.44 -3.35 10.60
C SER A 80 -9.37 -3.35 11.69
N ALA A 81 -9.77 -3.43 12.96
CA ALA A 81 -8.86 -3.42 14.10
C ALA A 81 -7.99 -4.69 14.15
N LEU A 82 -8.56 -5.86 13.86
CA LEU A 82 -7.81 -7.12 13.72
C LEU A 82 -6.81 -7.05 12.56
N GLY A 83 -7.15 -6.40 11.44
CA GLY A 83 -6.25 -6.25 10.30
C GLY A 83 -5.01 -5.42 10.65
N ILE A 84 -5.19 -4.34 11.42
CA ILE A 84 -4.06 -3.58 11.96
C ILE A 84 -3.27 -4.42 12.95
N LEU A 85 -3.93 -5.13 13.87
CA LEU A 85 -3.27 -5.96 14.87
C LEU A 85 -2.45 -7.11 14.24
N ALA A 86 -2.97 -7.76 13.20
CA ALA A 86 -2.27 -8.80 12.45
C ALA A 86 -0.99 -8.26 11.80
N LYS A 87 -1.03 -7.05 11.22
CA LYS A 87 0.14 -6.37 10.65
C LYS A 87 1.16 -5.97 11.71
N VAL A 88 0.71 -5.54 12.89
CA VAL A 88 1.57 -5.26 14.05
C VAL A 88 2.27 -6.55 14.52
N TYR A 89 1.53 -7.65 14.70
CA TYR A 89 2.08 -8.94 15.11
C TYR A 89 3.02 -9.56 14.09
N LEU A 90 2.72 -9.45 12.80
CA LEU A 90 3.59 -9.95 11.74
C LEU A 90 4.98 -9.29 11.80
N ASN A 91 5.08 -8.07 12.32
CA ASN A 91 6.34 -7.33 12.46
C ASN A 91 6.88 -7.29 13.89
N ALA A 92 6.29 -8.01 14.84
CA ALA A 92 6.66 -7.94 16.26
C ALA A 92 8.15 -8.22 16.49
N GLU A 93 8.72 -9.22 15.80
CA GLU A 93 10.14 -9.58 15.93
C GLU A 93 11.07 -8.41 15.57
N VAL A 94 10.72 -7.63 14.54
CA VAL A 94 11.49 -6.44 14.11
C VAL A 94 11.44 -5.34 15.18
N TYR A 95 10.36 -5.28 15.97
CA TYR A 95 10.10 -4.20 16.92
C TYR A 95 10.56 -4.52 18.35
N THR A 96 10.47 -5.80 18.74
CA THR A 96 10.66 -6.26 20.12
C THR A 96 11.73 -7.33 20.26
N GLY A 97 12.19 -7.93 19.15
CA GLY A 97 13.05 -9.11 19.16
C GLY A 97 12.30 -10.42 19.50
N THR A 98 10.98 -10.39 19.62
CA THR A 98 10.14 -11.57 19.89
C THR A 98 9.07 -11.72 18.81
N GLU A 99 9.06 -12.89 18.16
CA GLU A 99 8.07 -13.21 17.13
C GLU A 99 6.65 -13.37 17.71
N ARG A 100 5.65 -13.01 16.90
CA ARG A 100 4.21 -13.17 17.20
C ARG A 100 3.46 -13.71 15.98
N TYR A 101 4.12 -14.55 15.17
CA TYR A 101 3.57 -15.05 13.90
C TYR A 101 2.27 -15.85 14.10
N SER A 102 2.18 -16.68 15.13
CA SER A 102 0.94 -17.42 15.43
C SER A 102 -0.25 -16.50 15.72
N ASP A 103 -0.03 -15.38 16.40
CA ASP A 103 -1.10 -14.41 16.68
C ASP A 103 -1.47 -13.58 15.44
N ALA A 104 -0.49 -13.26 14.59
CA ALA A 104 -0.75 -12.65 13.29
C ALA A 104 -1.61 -13.56 12.40
N ALA A 105 -1.28 -14.85 12.34
CA ALA A 105 -2.07 -15.84 11.62
C ALA A 105 -3.48 -15.95 12.21
N ALA A 106 -3.63 -16.11 13.52
CA ALA A 106 -4.94 -16.20 14.15
C ALA A 106 -5.82 -14.95 13.89
N ALA A 107 -5.26 -13.75 14.00
CA ALA A 107 -5.99 -12.50 13.76
C ALA A 107 -6.42 -12.36 12.29
N ALA A 108 -5.52 -12.63 11.33
CA ALA A 108 -5.82 -12.55 9.91
C ALA A 108 -6.80 -13.65 9.46
N GLY A 109 -6.61 -14.88 9.94
CA GLY A 109 -7.50 -16.02 9.66
C GLY A 109 -8.92 -15.76 10.16
N HIS A 110 -9.08 -15.15 11.34
CA HIS A 110 -10.40 -14.77 11.84
C HIS A 110 -11.15 -13.83 10.89
N ILE A 111 -10.45 -12.88 10.25
CA ILE A 111 -11.04 -11.96 9.26
C ILE A 111 -11.46 -12.73 8.01
N ILE A 112 -10.61 -13.62 7.51
CA ILE A 112 -10.87 -14.43 6.31
C ILE A 112 -12.08 -15.34 6.53
N ASP A 113 -12.16 -15.99 7.69
CA ASP A 113 -13.17 -17.01 7.98
C ASP A 113 -14.53 -16.43 8.39
N ASN A 114 -14.54 -15.23 9.01
CA ASN A 114 -15.75 -14.68 9.63
C ASN A 114 -16.16 -13.31 9.08
N GLY A 115 -15.34 -12.67 8.24
CA GLY A 115 -15.64 -11.37 7.65
C GLY A 115 -16.58 -11.48 6.44
N PRO A 116 -17.41 -10.45 6.16
CA PRO A 116 -18.29 -10.43 4.99
C PRO A 116 -17.58 -10.07 3.67
N TYR A 117 -16.24 -10.09 3.65
CA TYR A 117 -15.41 -9.56 2.57
C TYR A 117 -15.06 -10.64 1.55
N THR A 118 -14.85 -10.23 0.30
CA THR A 118 -14.44 -11.14 -0.78
C THR A 118 -13.33 -10.54 -1.62
N LEU A 119 -12.40 -11.38 -2.09
CA LEU A 119 -11.42 -10.96 -3.07
C LEU A 119 -12.12 -10.46 -4.33
N SER A 120 -11.64 -9.35 -4.90
CA SER A 120 -12.19 -8.80 -6.14
C SER A 120 -11.70 -9.63 -7.32
N ASP A 121 -12.47 -10.67 -7.66
CA ASP A 121 -12.30 -11.47 -8.89
C ASP A 121 -12.92 -10.77 -10.12
N SER A 122 -12.91 -11.44 -11.27
CA SER A 122 -13.42 -10.86 -12.51
C SER A 122 -14.92 -10.53 -12.51
N SER A 123 -15.70 -11.01 -11.54
CA SER A 123 -17.11 -10.66 -11.38
C SER A 123 -17.31 -9.29 -10.72
N VAL A 124 -16.34 -8.81 -9.95
CA VAL A 124 -16.35 -7.46 -9.38
C VAL A 124 -15.97 -6.46 -10.48
N SER A 125 -16.89 -5.55 -10.79
CA SER A 125 -16.75 -4.62 -11.91
C SER A 125 -17.36 -3.26 -11.58
N VAL A 126 -16.68 -2.19 -12.00
CA VAL A 126 -17.16 -0.80 -11.88
C VAL A 126 -16.97 -0.04 -13.19
N PRO A 127 -17.77 0.99 -13.50
CA PRO A 127 -17.55 1.85 -14.66
C PRO A 127 -16.15 2.48 -14.63
N ASN A 128 -15.46 2.46 -15.77
CA ASN A 128 -14.18 3.16 -15.92
C ASN A 128 -14.44 4.65 -16.16
N LEU A 129 -14.39 5.45 -15.09
CA LEU A 129 -14.62 6.90 -15.17
C LEU A 129 -13.54 7.65 -15.95
N GLY A 130 -12.38 7.03 -16.19
CA GLY A 130 -11.30 7.57 -17.01
C GLY A 130 -11.45 7.28 -18.50
N LYS A 131 -12.45 6.48 -18.91
CA LYS A 131 -12.63 6.08 -20.31
C LYS A 131 -12.80 7.29 -21.22
N ARG A 132 -12.00 7.34 -22.30
CA ARG A 132 -12.23 8.25 -23.41
C ARG A 132 -13.26 7.68 -24.38
N PRO A 133 -14.24 8.48 -24.84
CA PRO A 133 -15.30 7.98 -25.73
C PRO A 133 -14.78 7.42 -27.06
N SER A 134 -13.81 8.11 -27.67
CA SER A 134 -13.32 7.79 -29.02
C SER A 134 -12.18 6.79 -29.05
N VAL A 135 -11.67 6.34 -27.89
CA VAL A 135 -10.52 5.44 -27.81
C VAL A 135 -11.00 4.02 -27.52
N ALA A 136 -10.96 3.17 -28.55
CA ALA A 136 -11.49 1.80 -28.49
C ALA A 136 -10.70 0.90 -27.53
N SER A 137 -9.41 1.17 -27.31
CA SER A 137 -8.58 0.41 -26.36
C SER A 137 -8.90 0.68 -24.90
N ASP A 138 -9.63 1.77 -24.60
CA ASP A 138 -10.03 2.11 -23.24
C ASP A 138 -11.24 1.23 -22.84
N PRO A 139 -11.09 0.37 -21.81
CA PRO A 139 -12.17 -0.51 -21.40
C PRO A 139 -13.33 0.30 -20.80
N ALA A 140 -14.57 -0.17 -21.01
CA ALA A 140 -15.76 0.45 -20.43
C ALA A 140 -15.85 0.28 -18.91
N THR A 141 -15.28 -0.81 -18.40
CA THR A 141 -15.27 -1.14 -16.98
C THR A 141 -13.88 -1.51 -16.50
N LEU A 142 -13.65 -1.33 -15.20
CA LEU A 142 -12.52 -1.89 -14.47
C LEU A 142 -13.00 -3.13 -13.73
N ASN A 143 -12.30 -4.25 -13.86
CA ASN A 143 -12.71 -5.54 -13.33
C ASN A 143 -11.65 -6.10 -12.36
N GLY A 144 -12.10 -6.89 -11.38
CA GLY A 144 -11.24 -7.58 -10.41
C GLY A 144 -10.27 -6.66 -9.70
N TYR A 145 -8.98 -6.97 -9.77
CA TYR A 145 -7.93 -6.17 -9.11
C TYR A 145 -8.02 -4.67 -9.42
N ALA A 146 -8.30 -4.29 -10.67
CA ALA A 146 -8.38 -2.88 -11.05
C ALA A 146 -9.60 -2.17 -10.42
N ALA A 147 -10.69 -2.89 -10.14
CA ALA A 147 -11.88 -2.33 -9.52
C ALA A 147 -11.66 -1.94 -8.04
N ILE A 148 -10.66 -2.51 -7.36
CA ILE A 148 -10.31 -2.17 -5.97
C ILE A 148 -9.80 -0.73 -5.87
N PHE A 149 -9.14 -0.26 -6.91
CA PHE A 149 -8.43 1.01 -6.94
C PHE A 149 -9.06 1.99 -7.93
N ALA A 150 -10.32 1.76 -8.31
CA ALA A 150 -11.07 2.66 -9.16
C ALA A 150 -11.37 3.99 -8.44
N SER A 151 -11.68 5.06 -9.17
CA SER A 151 -12.11 6.34 -8.56
C SER A 151 -13.53 6.28 -7.96
N ASN A 152 -14.20 5.15 -8.11
CA ASN A 152 -15.51 4.82 -7.56
C ASN A 152 -15.45 3.46 -6.85
N ASN A 153 -14.46 3.30 -5.97
CA ASN A 153 -14.17 2.08 -5.23
C ASN A 153 -14.80 2.03 -3.83
N GLU A 154 -15.66 3.00 -3.47
CA GLU A 154 -16.21 3.18 -2.12
C GLU A 154 -17.02 1.96 -1.63
N ASN A 155 -17.56 1.18 -2.56
CA ASN A 155 -18.36 -0.02 -2.28
C ASN A 155 -17.62 -1.32 -2.60
N ASN A 156 -16.30 -1.29 -2.85
CA ASN A 156 -15.57 -2.49 -3.23
C ASN A 156 -15.60 -3.55 -2.10
N PRO A 157 -15.94 -4.82 -2.40
CA PRO A 157 -16.12 -5.86 -1.39
C PRO A 157 -14.82 -6.37 -0.77
N GLU A 158 -13.65 -6.07 -1.35
CA GLU A 158 -12.34 -6.45 -0.81
C GLU A 158 -11.85 -5.47 0.27
N ILE A 159 -12.34 -4.23 0.26
CA ILE A 159 -11.91 -3.18 1.20
C ILE A 159 -12.57 -3.44 2.56
N ILE A 160 -11.76 -3.42 3.63
CA ILE A 160 -12.22 -3.62 5.02
C ILE A 160 -12.25 -2.29 5.76
N TRP A 161 -11.24 -1.46 5.55
CA TRP A 161 -11.16 -0.11 6.09
C TRP A 161 -10.34 0.78 5.14
N SER A 162 -10.88 1.93 4.79
CA SER A 162 -10.25 2.91 3.90
C SER A 162 -10.24 4.31 4.50
N VAL A 163 -9.32 5.13 4.00
CA VAL A 163 -9.40 6.58 4.09
C VAL A 163 -10.26 7.05 2.92
N GLU A 164 -11.31 7.81 3.24
CA GLU A 164 -12.18 8.48 2.26
C GLU A 164 -11.40 9.60 1.58
N TYR A 165 -11.45 9.63 0.26
CA TYR A 165 -10.99 10.77 -0.53
C TYR A 165 -12.12 11.25 -1.45
N ASP A 166 -12.23 12.57 -1.57
CA ASP A 166 -13.19 13.24 -2.45
C ASP A 166 -12.49 14.45 -3.06
N GLU A 167 -12.57 14.59 -4.38
CA GLU A 167 -11.82 15.61 -5.14
C GLU A 167 -12.15 17.06 -4.73
N ALA A 168 -13.24 17.27 -3.97
CA ALA A 168 -13.70 18.60 -3.57
C ALA A 168 -13.59 18.86 -2.05
N THR A 169 -13.85 17.87 -1.21
CA THR A 169 -14.11 18.04 0.23
C THR A 169 -13.18 17.23 1.13
N ALA A 170 -12.57 16.16 0.60
CA ALA A 170 -11.62 15.32 1.30
C ALA A 170 -10.40 15.04 0.41
N GLY A 171 -9.68 16.11 0.05
CA GLY A 171 -8.53 16.04 -0.86
C GLY A 171 -7.27 15.37 -0.27
N GLY A 172 -6.19 15.34 -1.06
CA GLY A 172 -4.90 14.74 -0.75
C GLY A 172 -4.53 13.54 -1.63
N MET A 173 -5.45 13.02 -2.45
CA MET A 173 -5.20 11.92 -3.38
C MET A 173 -4.72 12.45 -4.74
N ASN A 174 -3.49 12.96 -4.78
CA ASN A 174 -2.89 13.61 -5.95
C ASN A 174 -1.91 12.70 -6.73
N PHE A 175 -2.04 11.37 -6.62
CA PHE A 175 -1.09 10.42 -7.22
C PHE A 175 -0.90 10.59 -8.74
N HIS A 176 -1.96 10.97 -9.46
CA HIS A 176 -1.88 11.24 -10.89
C HIS A 176 -0.91 12.39 -11.20
N HIS A 177 -0.89 13.44 -10.38
CA HIS A 177 0.07 14.54 -10.51
C HIS A 177 1.51 14.08 -10.28
N MET A 178 1.72 13.25 -9.26
CA MET A 178 3.07 12.88 -8.85
C MET A 178 3.81 12.02 -9.88
N SER A 179 3.10 11.27 -10.73
CA SER A 179 3.72 10.33 -11.67
C SER A 179 3.58 10.74 -13.13
N LEU A 180 2.40 11.19 -13.58
CA LEU A 180 2.12 11.36 -15.01
C LEU A 180 2.92 12.50 -15.64
N HIS A 181 3.14 12.40 -16.96
CA HIS A 181 3.74 13.48 -17.73
C HIS A 181 2.80 14.71 -17.79
N TYR A 182 3.35 15.92 -17.92
CA TYR A 182 2.62 17.19 -18.00
C TYR A 182 1.44 17.13 -19.00
N ALA A 183 1.72 16.66 -20.22
CA ALA A 183 0.73 16.55 -21.29
C ALA A 183 -0.40 15.56 -21.00
N SER A 184 -0.26 14.65 -20.02
CA SER A 184 -1.31 13.69 -19.66
C SER A 184 -2.58 14.38 -19.17
N GLN A 185 -2.51 15.68 -18.83
CA GLN A 185 -3.66 16.55 -18.68
C GLN A 185 -4.66 16.38 -19.83
N TYR A 186 -4.20 16.26 -21.08
CA TYR A 186 -5.06 16.15 -22.26
C TYR A 186 -5.60 14.74 -22.51
N THR A 187 -5.08 13.71 -21.84
CA THR A 187 -5.62 12.34 -21.91
C THR A 187 -6.91 12.23 -21.10
N TRP A 188 -6.94 12.86 -19.92
CA TRP A 188 -8.07 12.80 -18.98
C TRP A 188 -8.77 14.14 -18.76
N ASN A 189 -8.39 15.18 -19.50
CA ASN A 189 -8.86 16.56 -19.34
C ASN A 189 -8.77 17.07 -17.89
N PHE A 190 -7.69 16.75 -17.17
CA PHE A 190 -7.51 17.19 -15.79
C PHE A 190 -7.57 18.72 -15.67
N GLU A 191 -8.10 19.22 -14.56
CA GLU A 191 -8.15 20.66 -14.28
C GLU A 191 -6.74 21.28 -14.22
N ALA A 192 -5.76 20.52 -13.71
CA ALA A 192 -4.38 20.94 -13.60
C ALA A 192 -3.41 19.92 -14.24
N GLN A 193 -2.27 20.40 -14.73
CA GLN A 193 -1.24 19.53 -15.30
C GLN A 193 -0.52 18.69 -14.22
N PRO A 194 -0.18 17.42 -14.51
CA PRO A 194 0.75 16.62 -13.70
C PRO A 194 2.18 17.18 -13.62
N TRP A 195 3.05 16.52 -12.85
CA TRP A 195 4.39 17.03 -12.50
C TRP A 195 5.54 16.24 -13.12
N ASN A 196 5.24 15.14 -13.82
CA ASN A 196 6.22 14.28 -14.45
C ASN A 196 7.26 13.69 -13.48
N GLY A 197 6.82 13.35 -12.26
CA GLY A 197 7.69 12.87 -11.19
C GLY A 197 8.00 11.38 -11.30
N TYR A 198 7.79 10.65 -10.20
CA TYR A 198 8.31 9.30 -10.05
C TYR A 198 7.69 8.29 -11.02
N VAL A 199 8.47 7.24 -11.30
CA VAL A 199 8.13 6.12 -12.18
C VAL A 199 8.40 4.80 -11.49
N ALA A 200 7.84 3.72 -12.04
CA ALA A 200 8.13 2.38 -11.55
C ALA A 200 9.53 1.92 -11.97
N LEU A 201 10.29 1.35 -11.04
CA LEU A 201 11.59 0.76 -11.33
C LEU A 201 11.48 -0.37 -12.35
N GLU A 202 12.36 -0.38 -13.33
CA GLU A 202 12.38 -1.36 -14.42
C GLU A 202 12.41 -2.80 -13.91
N GLU A 203 13.28 -3.12 -12.95
CA GLU A 203 13.38 -4.47 -12.38
C GLU A 203 12.05 -4.92 -11.76
N PHE A 204 11.34 -4.01 -11.08
CA PHE A 204 10.06 -4.33 -10.49
C PHE A 204 8.97 -4.56 -11.54
N VAL A 205 8.93 -3.74 -12.60
CA VAL A 205 8.02 -3.93 -13.74
C VAL A 205 8.29 -5.27 -14.44
N ASN A 206 9.56 -5.63 -14.63
CA ASN A 206 9.99 -6.89 -15.24
C ASN A 206 9.74 -8.12 -14.36
N SER A 207 9.47 -7.93 -13.06
CA SER A 207 9.14 -9.02 -12.13
C SER A 207 7.72 -9.59 -12.31
N TYR A 208 6.88 -8.94 -13.11
CA TYR A 208 5.52 -9.41 -13.42
C TYR A 208 5.55 -10.44 -14.54
N GLU A 209 4.75 -11.49 -14.38
CA GLU A 209 4.57 -12.50 -15.42
C GLU A 209 3.78 -11.94 -16.61
N ALA A 210 4.02 -12.51 -17.80
CA ALA A 210 3.24 -12.18 -18.97
C ALA A 210 1.76 -12.54 -18.73
N GLY A 211 0.87 -11.60 -19.03
CA GLY A 211 -0.57 -11.76 -18.81
C GLY A 211 -1.05 -11.42 -17.39
N ASP A 212 -0.16 -11.05 -16.46
CA ASP A 212 -0.57 -10.61 -15.12
C ASP A 212 -1.43 -9.34 -15.22
N ALA A 213 -2.70 -9.45 -14.82
CA ALA A 213 -3.67 -8.37 -14.87
C ALA A 213 -3.25 -7.17 -14.01
N ARG A 214 -2.48 -7.40 -12.93
CA ARG A 214 -1.95 -6.34 -12.07
C ARG A 214 -0.91 -5.53 -12.80
N ARG A 215 -0.11 -6.11 -13.69
CA ARG A 215 0.88 -5.36 -14.48
C ARG A 215 0.20 -4.31 -15.35
N LYS A 216 -0.91 -4.67 -16.00
CA LYS A 216 -1.70 -3.76 -16.84
C LYS A 216 -2.40 -2.70 -15.99
N ALA A 217 -2.90 -3.06 -14.81
CA ALA A 217 -3.55 -2.11 -13.90
C ALA A 217 -2.53 -1.15 -13.24
N ASN A 218 -1.36 -1.64 -12.82
CA ASN A 218 -0.38 -0.89 -12.05
C ASN A 218 0.41 0.12 -12.88
N PHE A 219 0.54 -0.10 -14.20
CA PHE A 219 1.46 0.67 -15.03
C PHE A 219 0.84 1.19 -16.34
N ILE A 220 1.16 2.44 -16.66
CA ILE A 220 0.83 3.09 -17.93
C ILE A 220 2.10 3.12 -18.78
N THR A 221 1.99 2.58 -20.00
CA THR A 221 3.14 2.18 -20.81
C THR A 221 2.91 2.50 -22.28
N GLY A 222 3.97 2.59 -23.08
CA GLY A 222 3.88 2.68 -24.53
C GLY A 222 3.39 4.04 -25.03
N PRO A 223 2.91 4.12 -26.28
CA PRO A 223 2.39 5.36 -26.86
C PRO A 223 1.20 5.91 -26.07
N GLN A 224 1.25 7.19 -25.75
CA GLN A 224 0.17 7.89 -25.06
C GLN A 224 -0.69 8.67 -26.05
N LEU A 225 -2.00 8.72 -25.77
CA LEU A 225 -2.97 9.39 -26.61
C LEU A 225 -3.71 10.47 -25.81
N ASP A 226 -4.18 11.52 -26.49
CA ASP A 226 -5.07 12.53 -25.92
C ASP A 226 -6.53 12.00 -25.77
N TYR A 227 -7.44 12.86 -25.33
CA TYR A 227 -8.87 12.55 -25.20
C TYR A 227 -9.52 12.10 -26.53
N GLY A 228 -9.09 12.68 -27.64
CA GLY A 228 -9.58 12.37 -28.99
C GLY A 228 -8.99 11.09 -29.60
N GLY A 229 -7.93 10.54 -29.00
CA GLY A 229 -7.20 9.38 -29.51
C GLY A 229 -6.02 9.74 -30.42
N ASN A 230 -5.61 11.00 -30.49
CA ASN A 230 -4.41 11.41 -31.22
C ASN A 230 -3.16 11.19 -30.37
N ALA A 231 -2.00 11.03 -31.03
CA ALA A 231 -0.73 10.92 -30.32
C ALA A 231 -0.49 12.14 -29.42
N LEU A 232 -0.22 11.89 -28.15
CA LEU A 232 0.10 12.92 -27.19
C LEU A 232 1.57 13.34 -27.35
N VAL A 233 1.86 14.63 -27.33
CA VAL A 233 3.20 15.17 -27.58
C VAL A 233 3.75 15.92 -26.37
N ASP A 234 5.06 15.84 -26.17
CA ASP A 234 5.79 16.69 -25.26
C ASP A 234 6.14 18.01 -25.95
N LEU A 235 5.37 19.06 -25.66
CA LEU A 235 5.50 20.38 -26.29
C LEU A 235 6.83 21.08 -26.01
N ALA A 236 7.58 20.61 -25.01
CA ALA A 236 8.91 21.14 -24.69
C ALA A 236 10.03 20.22 -25.20
N SER A 237 9.73 19.22 -26.02
CA SER A 237 10.72 18.35 -26.66
C SER A 237 11.26 18.98 -27.93
N ASP A 238 12.59 19.03 -28.08
CA ASP A 238 13.27 19.45 -29.31
C ASP A 238 13.41 18.29 -30.32
N SER A 239 12.89 17.10 -29.98
CA SER A 239 12.91 15.92 -30.85
C SER A 239 11.98 16.12 -32.07
N PRO A 240 12.38 15.69 -33.28
CA PRO A 240 11.48 15.63 -34.43
C PRO A 240 10.36 14.59 -34.26
N THR A 241 10.44 13.75 -33.22
CA THR A 241 9.41 12.79 -32.79
C THR A 241 9.04 13.11 -31.33
N PRO A 242 8.22 14.14 -31.09
CA PRO A 242 7.87 14.60 -29.74
C PRO A 242 6.77 13.75 -29.10
N GLU A 243 6.29 12.69 -29.76
CA GLU A 243 5.28 11.79 -29.24
C GLU A 243 5.73 11.14 -27.93
N ILE A 244 4.83 11.13 -26.95
CA ILE A 244 5.10 10.54 -25.65
C ILE A 244 4.93 9.03 -25.76
N VAL A 245 6.04 8.33 -25.61
CA VAL A 245 6.09 6.88 -25.51
C VAL A 245 6.76 6.52 -24.18
N TYR A 246 6.00 6.02 -23.22
CA TYR A 246 6.57 5.54 -21.96
C TYR A 246 7.31 4.23 -22.20
N SER A 247 8.64 4.32 -22.15
CA SER A 247 9.53 3.18 -22.24
C SER A 247 9.85 2.64 -20.85
N ILE A 248 10.25 1.38 -20.74
CA ILE A 248 10.56 0.79 -19.44
C ILE A 248 11.86 1.36 -18.84
N GLY A 249 12.81 1.74 -19.71
CA GLY A 249 14.12 2.21 -19.31
C GLY A 249 14.08 3.55 -18.60
N ILE A 250 14.91 3.67 -17.56
CA ILE A 250 15.17 4.89 -16.81
C ILE A 250 16.66 5.21 -17.03
N ASN A 251 16.99 6.41 -17.47
CA ASN A 251 18.39 6.76 -17.77
C ASN A 251 19.17 7.16 -16.51
N GLU A 252 18.59 8.01 -15.65
CA GLU A 252 19.19 8.50 -14.41
C GLU A 252 18.11 9.11 -13.50
N LEU A 253 18.39 9.27 -12.20
CA LEU A 253 17.50 9.97 -11.26
C LEU A 253 17.53 11.50 -11.44
N GLU A 254 18.74 12.07 -11.54
CA GLU A 254 19.01 13.51 -11.68
C GLU A 254 20.43 13.72 -12.23
N PRO A 255 20.73 14.87 -12.88
CA PRO A 255 19.84 15.99 -13.18
C PRO A 255 19.09 15.86 -14.51
N ASN A 256 19.38 14.85 -15.36
CA ASN A 256 18.83 14.76 -16.72
C ASN A 256 17.85 13.59 -16.90
N ALA A 257 17.05 13.29 -15.88
CA ALA A 257 16.02 12.24 -15.98
C ALA A 257 15.12 12.47 -17.20
N ALA A 258 14.98 11.44 -18.03
CA ALA A 258 14.19 11.51 -19.25
C ALA A 258 12.70 11.69 -18.93
N ARG A 259 12.05 12.65 -19.61
CA ARG A 259 10.63 12.96 -19.38
C ARG A 259 9.68 11.81 -19.77
N THR A 260 10.13 10.88 -20.60
CA THR A 260 9.34 9.72 -21.07
C THR A 260 9.91 8.38 -20.61
N GLY A 261 10.99 8.39 -19.84
CA GLY A 261 11.61 7.19 -19.26
C GLY A 261 10.78 6.64 -18.10
N GLY A 262 10.74 5.32 -17.98
CA GLY A 262 9.98 4.59 -16.98
C GLY A 262 8.46 4.58 -17.20
N PHE A 263 7.82 3.53 -16.69
CA PHE A 263 6.36 3.42 -16.70
C PHE A 263 5.73 4.27 -15.60
N ARG A 264 4.62 4.93 -15.94
CA ARG A 264 3.85 5.73 -14.97
C ARG A 264 2.93 4.85 -14.15
N LEU A 265 2.58 5.31 -12.96
CA LEU A 265 1.73 4.57 -12.04
C LEU A 265 0.26 4.71 -12.47
N GLY A 266 -0.40 3.58 -12.67
CA GLY A 266 -1.82 3.51 -13.06
C GLY A 266 -2.72 2.78 -12.07
N LYS A 267 -2.16 2.28 -10.95
CA LYS A 267 -2.88 1.41 -10.01
C LYS A 267 -4.19 2.05 -9.54
N PHE A 268 -4.10 3.27 -9.03
CA PHE A 268 -5.28 4.08 -8.74
C PHE A 268 -5.74 4.71 -10.04
N SER A 269 -6.91 4.28 -10.52
CA SER A 269 -7.44 4.76 -11.80
C SER A 269 -7.77 6.24 -11.74
N PHE A 270 -7.97 6.86 -12.90
CA PHE A 270 -8.34 8.27 -13.00
C PHE A 270 -9.77 8.46 -13.49
N LYS A 271 -10.28 9.68 -13.32
CA LYS A 271 -11.58 10.15 -13.83
C LYS A 271 -11.36 11.25 -14.88
N GLN A 272 -12.21 11.30 -15.90
CA GLN A 272 -12.25 12.43 -16.84
C GLN A 272 -12.64 13.72 -16.11
N PHE A 273 -11.95 14.82 -16.41
CA PHE A 273 -12.19 16.13 -15.78
C PHE A 273 -11.97 16.16 -14.27
N ALA A 274 -11.08 15.31 -13.75
CA ALA A 274 -10.74 15.33 -12.34
C ALA A 274 -10.05 16.64 -11.92
N ARG A 275 -10.30 17.04 -10.68
CA ARG A 275 -9.62 18.15 -10.00
C ARG A 275 -8.19 17.76 -9.59
N PRO A 276 -7.41 18.64 -8.91
CA PRO A 276 -6.07 18.28 -8.45
C PRO A 276 -5.99 17.09 -7.48
N ASP A 277 -7.11 16.74 -6.85
CA ASP A 277 -7.28 15.54 -6.02
C ASP A 277 -8.24 14.55 -6.71
N LEU A 278 -8.11 13.26 -6.41
CA LEU A 278 -8.98 12.21 -6.95
C LEU A 278 -9.94 11.66 -5.88
N ASP A 279 -11.02 11.02 -6.35
CA ASP A 279 -12.04 10.37 -5.51
C ASP A 279 -11.67 8.94 -5.05
N ASN A 280 -10.47 8.46 -5.40
CA ASN A 280 -10.10 7.08 -5.08
C ASN A 280 -9.90 6.92 -3.57
N ASP A 281 -10.70 6.09 -2.91
CA ASP A 281 -10.45 5.71 -1.52
C ASP A 281 -9.13 4.94 -1.40
N TYR A 282 -8.40 5.19 -0.31
CA TYR A 282 -7.15 4.50 -0.03
C TYR A 282 -7.36 3.36 0.98
N PRO A 283 -7.27 2.07 0.57
CA PRO A 283 -7.46 0.96 1.48
C PRO A 283 -6.32 0.87 2.50
N ILE A 284 -6.64 0.91 3.79
CA ILE A 284 -5.69 0.69 4.89
C ILE A 284 -5.64 -0.81 5.25
N VAL A 285 -6.82 -1.45 5.21
CA VAL A 285 -6.99 -2.90 5.37
C VAL A 285 -7.87 -3.38 4.22
N ARG A 286 -7.38 -4.37 3.48
CA ARG A 286 -8.13 -5.06 2.42
C ARG A 286 -7.83 -6.55 2.44
N LEU A 287 -8.76 -7.36 1.96
CA LEU A 287 -8.69 -8.81 2.11
C LEU A 287 -7.46 -9.43 1.40
N GLY A 288 -7.01 -8.89 0.27
CA GLY A 288 -5.78 -9.38 -0.38
C GLY A 288 -4.51 -9.20 0.46
N ASP A 289 -4.40 -8.10 1.24
CA ASP A 289 -3.31 -7.94 2.21
C ASP A 289 -3.46 -8.93 3.36
N VAL A 290 -4.69 -9.10 3.88
CA VAL A 290 -4.99 -10.02 4.98
C VAL A 290 -4.63 -11.47 4.63
N HIS A 291 -4.95 -11.92 3.42
CA HIS A 291 -4.53 -13.24 2.92
C HIS A 291 -3.00 -13.40 2.92
N LEU A 292 -2.28 -12.39 2.44
CA LEU A 292 -0.82 -12.45 2.43
C LEU A 292 -0.24 -12.35 3.85
N VAL A 293 -0.86 -11.59 4.77
CA VAL A 293 -0.46 -11.58 6.18
C VAL A 293 -0.67 -12.96 6.80
N HIS A 294 -1.81 -13.60 6.58
CA HIS A 294 -2.12 -14.95 7.08
C HIS A 294 -1.15 -16.00 6.52
N ALA A 295 -0.92 -15.99 5.21
CA ALA A 295 -0.02 -16.91 4.53
C ALA A 295 1.44 -16.79 5.04
N GLU A 296 1.95 -15.55 5.16
CA GLU A 296 3.30 -15.32 5.68
C GLU A 296 3.43 -15.77 7.14
N ALA A 297 2.49 -15.37 7.97
CA ALA A 297 2.48 -15.68 9.40
C ALA A 297 2.42 -17.20 9.63
N THR A 298 1.54 -17.90 8.91
CA THR A 298 1.41 -19.36 8.97
C THR A 298 2.69 -20.06 8.55
N ALA A 299 3.30 -19.64 7.43
CA ALA A 299 4.54 -20.21 6.95
C ALA A 299 5.69 -20.01 7.94
N ARG A 300 5.81 -18.82 8.55
CA ARG A 300 6.87 -18.50 9.51
C ARG A 300 6.69 -19.27 10.82
N ALA A 301 5.49 -19.27 11.39
CA ALA A 301 5.19 -19.99 12.63
C ALA A 301 5.49 -21.49 12.53
N ALA A 302 5.30 -22.08 11.34
CA ALA A 302 5.58 -23.50 11.08
C ALA A 302 6.98 -23.78 10.51
N GLY A 303 7.76 -22.74 10.16
CA GLY A 303 9.01 -22.90 9.41
C GLY A 303 8.84 -23.55 8.03
N ASN A 304 7.67 -23.42 7.39
CA ASN A 304 7.33 -24.12 6.16
C ASN A 304 6.56 -23.23 5.16
N TRP A 305 7.25 -22.75 4.13
CA TRP A 305 6.68 -21.88 3.09
C TRP A 305 5.65 -22.56 2.19
N ALA A 306 5.57 -23.89 2.15
CA ALA A 306 4.51 -24.58 1.40
C ALA A 306 3.11 -24.25 1.93
N LEU A 307 2.98 -23.85 3.21
CA LEU A 307 1.71 -23.45 3.81
C LEU A 307 1.18 -22.11 3.30
N ALA A 308 2.02 -21.25 2.72
CA ALA A 308 1.58 -19.99 2.10
C ALA A 308 0.95 -20.20 0.70
N LEU A 309 1.20 -21.36 0.09
CA LEU A 309 0.88 -21.64 -1.30
C LEU A 309 -0.62 -21.51 -1.65
N PRO A 310 -1.57 -21.99 -0.83
CA PRO A 310 -3.00 -21.90 -1.16
C PRO A 310 -3.46 -20.47 -1.36
N GLU A 311 -3.14 -19.56 -0.44
CA GLU A 311 -3.56 -18.16 -0.49
C GLU A 311 -2.79 -17.36 -1.52
N VAL A 312 -1.49 -17.65 -1.69
CA VAL A 312 -0.73 -17.08 -2.82
C VAL A 312 -1.37 -17.47 -4.15
N ASN A 313 -1.77 -18.73 -4.31
CA ASN A 313 -2.43 -19.17 -5.53
C ASN A 313 -3.84 -18.57 -5.70
N ALA A 314 -4.54 -18.21 -4.63
CA ALA A 314 -5.80 -17.46 -4.72
C ALA A 314 -5.55 -16.03 -5.28
N ILE A 315 -4.53 -15.33 -4.79
CA ILE A 315 -4.12 -14.01 -5.31
C ILE A 315 -3.68 -14.10 -6.77
N ARG A 316 -2.91 -15.13 -7.12
CA ARG A 316 -2.43 -15.38 -8.50
C ARG A 316 -3.57 -15.71 -9.47
N ALA A 317 -4.51 -16.55 -9.04
CA ALA A 317 -5.70 -16.87 -9.83
C ALA A 317 -6.51 -15.60 -10.14
N ARG A 318 -6.70 -14.71 -9.14
CA ARG A 318 -7.35 -13.40 -9.35
C ARG A 318 -6.57 -12.53 -10.34
N ALA A 319 -5.25 -12.55 -10.30
CA ALA A 319 -4.38 -11.82 -11.22
C ALA A 319 -4.31 -12.45 -12.64
N GLY A 320 -4.94 -13.61 -12.86
CA GLY A 320 -4.96 -14.28 -14.16
C GLY A 320 -3.65 -15.00 -14.52
N VAL A 321 -2.80 -15.30 -13.52
CA VAL A 321 -1.53 -16.01 -13.72
C VAL A 321 -1.56 -17.42 -13.14
N SER A 322 -0.74 -18.31 -13.69
CA SER A 322 -0.71 -19.74 -13.34
C SER A 322 -0.43 -19.98 -11.86
N ALA A 323 -1.05 -21.01 -11.28
CA ALA A 323 -0.73 -21.44 -9.92
C ALA A 323 0.73 -21.91 -9.81
N LEU A 324 1.38 -21.60 -8.69
CA LEU A 324 2.69 -22.11 -8.33
C LEU A 324 2.55 -23.52 -7.73
N SER A 325 3.50 -24.41 -8.04
CA SER A 325 3.64 -25.72 -7.41
C SER A 325 4.44 -25.70 -6.10
N SER A 326 5.24 -24.66 -5.89
CA SER A 326 6.09 -24.46 -4.71
C SER A 326 6.41 -22.98 -4.54
N ILE A 327 6.76 -22.56 -3.32
CA ILE A 327 7.13 -21.17 -3.03
C ILE A 327 8.24 -21.10 -1.96
N THR A 328 9.13 -20.11 -2.11
CA THR A 328 10.17 -19.76 -1.13
C THR A 328 9.83 -18.43 -0.44
N ALA A 329 10.56 -18.06 0.61
CA ALA A 329 10.44 -16.75 1.24
C ALA A 329 10.61 -15.60 0.23
N GLU A 330 11.63 -15.70 -0.64
CA GLU A 330 11.88 -14.72 -1.70
C GLU A 330 10.75 -14.67 -2.73
N GLY A 331 10.25 -15.83 -3.15
CA GLY A 331 9.12 -15.92 -4.07
C GLY A 331 7.86 -15.29 -3.49
N PHE A 332 7.60 -15.51 -2.20
CA PHE A 332 6.51 -14.88 -1.46
C PHE A 332 6.66 -13.36 -1.40
N LEU A 333 7.85 -12.85 -1.03
CA LEU A 333 8.13 -11.41 -0.97
C LEU A 333 7.97 -10.73 -2.33
N ALA A 334 8.31 -11.42 -3.42
CA ALA A 334 8.10 -10.93 -4.78
C ALA A 334 6.60 -10.84 -5.11
N GLU A 335 5.83 -11.89 -4.81
CA GLU A 335 4.37 -11.92 -5.03
C GLU A 335 3.65 -10.84 -4.22
N ARG A 336 3.99 -10.69 -2.93
CA ARG A 336 3.49 -9.62 -2.07
C ARG A 336 3.85 -8.23 -2.60
N GLY A 337 5.04 -8.08 -3.18
CA GLY A 337 5.45 -6.83 -3.83
C GLY A 337 4.54 -6.46 -5.00
N ARG A 338 4.22 -7.41 -5.88
CA ARG A 338 3.31 -7.22 -7.03
C ARG A 338 1.88 -6.91 -6.60
N GLU A 339 1.40 -7.61 -5.58
CA GLU A 339 0.06 -7.42 -5.04
C GLU A 339 -0.11 -6.07 -4.33
N MET A 340 0.85 -5.68 -3.49
CA MET A 340 0.77 -4.51 -2.61
C MET A 340 1.44 -3.25 -3.17
N PHE A 341 1.72 -3.20 -4.48
CA PHE A 341 2.36 -2.05 -5.11
C PHE A 341 1.60 -0.73 -4.82
N GLN A 342 2.28 0.38 -4.51
CA GLN A 342 1.68 1.69 -4.17
C GLN A 342 0.80 1.72 -2.90
N GLU A 343 0.83 0.68 -2.06
CA GLU A 343 0.01 0.59 -0.82
C GLU A 343 0.83 0.79 0.47
N ALA A 344 1.98 1.47 0.39
CA ALA A 344 2.81 1.87 1.54
C ALA A 344 3.28 0.73 2.49
N THR A 345 3.38 -0.50 1.99
CA THR A 345 3.86 -1.68 2.74
C THR A 345 5.31 -2.07 2.44
N ARG A 346 5.81 -1.77 1.24
CA ARG A 346 7.04 -2.37 0.70
C ARG A 346 8.27 -2.20 1.59
N ARG A 347 8.48 -1.03 2.20
CA ARG A 347 9.60 -0.80 3.13
C ARG A 347 9.52 -1.73 4.33
N THR A 348 8.39 -1.78 5.02
CA THR A 348 8.15 -2.62 6.19
C THR A 348 8.39 -4.09 5.86
N ASP A 349 7.89 -4.55 4.71
CA ASP A 349 8.12 -5.92 4.23
C ASP A 349 9.60 -6.19 3.94
N LEU A 350 10.29 -5.30 3.22
CA LEU A 350 11.72 -5.46 2.94
C LEU A 350 12.56 -5.48 4.22
N ILE A 351 12.20 -4.72 5.26
CA ILE A 351 12.89 -4.76 6.56
C ILE A 351 12.67 -6.12 7.24
N ARG A 352 11.42 -6.61 7.30
CA ARG A 352 11.09 -7.91 7.90
C ARG A 352 11.78 -9.08 7.20
N PHE A 353 12.05 -8.96 5.90
CA PHE A 353 12.79 -9.96 5.12
C PHE A 353 14.30 -9.71 5.05
N GLY A 354 14.82 -8.68 5.73
CA GLY A 354 16.26 -8.35 5.71
C GLY A 354 16.79 -7.89 4.35
N LYS A 355 15.92 -7.39 3.46
CA LYS A 355 16.25 -6.96 2.09
C LYS A 355 16.34 -5.44 1.94
N TRP A 356 15.87 -4.63 2.89
CA TRP A 356 15.84 -3.16 2.77
C TRP A 356 17.22 -2.52 2.52
N ASN A 357 18.28 -3.09 3.08
CA ASN A 357 19.63 -2.55 2.92
C ASN A 357 20.39 -3.13 1.72
N SER A 358 19.75 -3.97 0.89
CA SER A 358 20.34 -4.42 -0.37
C SER A 358 20.49 -3.25 -1.34
N SER A 359 21.44 -3.36 -2.26
CA SER A 359 21.56 -2.44 -3.39
C SER A 359 20.54 -2.80 -4.46
N TRP A 360 19.91 -1.81 -5.08
CA TRP A 360 19.06 -1.97 -6.26
C TRP A 360 19.02 -0.66 -7.02
N TRP A 361 19.09 -0.71 -8.36
CA TRP A 361 19.20 0.49 -9.17
C TRP A 361 20.26 1.46 -8.59
N GLU A 362 19.98 2.77 -8.57
CA GLU A 362 20.84 3.80 -7.97
C GLU A 362 20.87 3.80 -6.43
N LYS A 363 20.13 2.91 -5.75
CA LYS A 363 20.32 2.71 -4.30
C LYS A 363 21.56 1.84 -4.08
N THR A 364 22.67 2.49 -3.75
CA THR A 364 23.95 1.82 -3.45
C THR A 364 24.24 1.68 -1.96
N ASN A 365 23.61 2.50 -1.12
CA ASN A 365 23.85 2.50 0.32
C ASN A 365 23.21 1.27 1.01
N SER A 366 24.00 0.64 1.88
CA SER A 366 23.65 -0.56 2.64
C SER A 366 23.79 -0.39 4.16
N ASP A 367 23.90 0.84 4.65
CA ASP A 367 24.08 1.12 6.08
C ASP A 367 22.84 0.64 6.86
N SER A 368 23.07 -0.20 7.86
CA SER A 368 21.98 -0.85 8.61
C SER A 368 21.06 0.14 9.33
N PHE A 369 21.60 1.29 9.78
CA PHE A 369 20.86 2.31 10.51
C PHE A 369 19.79 3.02 9.65
N ARG A 370 19.88 2.94 8.32
CA ARG A 370 18.87 3.51 7.39
C ARG A 370 17.58 2.70 7.28
N SER A 371 17.50 1.62 8.05
CA SER A 371 16.24 0.90 8.26
C SER A 371 15.28 1.72 9.13
N ILE A 372 15.76 2.74 9.85
CA ILE A 372 14.97 3.66 10.66
C ILE A 372 15.28 5.07 10.18
N PHE A 373 14.27 5.93 10.03
CA PHE A 373 14.46 7.31 9.59
C PHE A 373 15.08 8.18 10.68
N PRO A 374 15.82 9.25 10.30
CA PRO A 374 16.28 10.24 11.27
C PRO A 374 15.08 10.94 11.91
N ILE A 375 15.19 11.26 13.18
CA ILE A 375 14.29 12.21 13.82
C ILE A 375 14.49 13.57 13.14
N PRO A 376 13.43 14.23 12.65
CA PRO A 376 13.56 15.52 11.96
C PRO A 376 14.24 16.57 12.85
N THR A 377 15.18 17.33 12.29
CA THR A 377 15.97 18.35 13.01
C THR A 377 15.09 19.37 13.74
N GLU A 378 13.98 19.78 13.11
CA GLU A 378 13.01 20.70 13.71
C GLU A 378 12.41 20.14 15.00
N GLN A 379 12.15 18.83 15.07
CA GLN A 379 11.62 18.18 16.27
C GLN A 379 12.68 18.10 17.37
N LEU A 380 13.94 17.80 17.02
CA LEU A 380 15.06 17.82 17.97
C LEU A 380 15.30 19.21 18.56
N THR A 381 15.12 20.26 17.76
CA THR A 381 15.24 21.65 18.21
C THR A 381 14.06 22.04 19.11
N ALA A 382 12.85 21.62 18.76
CA ALA A 382 11.64 21.93 19.52
C ALA A 382 11.56 21.18 20.86
N ASN A 383 12.09 19.96 20.94
CA ASN A 383 12.05 19.12 22.13
C ASN A 383 13.44 18.55 22.48
N PRO A 384 14.17 19.20 23.42
CA PRO A 384 15.49 18.76 23.86
C PRO A 384 15.53 17.38 24.55
N SER A 385 14.38 16.79 24.89
CA SER A 385 14.30 15.42 25.43
C SER A 385 14.35 14.33 24.35
N LEU A 386 14.20 14.69 23.07
CA LEU A 386 14.36 13.76 21.96
C LEU A 386 15.84 13.47 21.71
N GLN A 387 16.14 12.24 21.32
CA GLN A 387 17.48 11.83 20.92
C GLN A 387 17.44 11.28 19.51
N GLN A 388 18.46 11.63 18.72
CA GLN A 388 18.59 11.13 17.36
C GLN A 388 18.76 9.60 17.35
N ASN A 389 18.27 8.96 16.29
CA ASN A 389 18.51 7.56 16.02
C ASN A 389 20.01 7.32 15.74
N SER A 390 20.55 6.23 16.27
CA SER A 390 21.99 5.91 16.13
C SER A 390 22.41 5.88 14.66
N GLY A 391 23.51 6.58 14.33
CA GLY A 391 24.09 6.63 12.99
C GLY A 391 23.79 7.91 12.18
N TYR A 392 22.84 8.74 12.63
CA TYR A 392 22.47 10.01 12.00
C TYR A 392 23.11 11.24 12.63
#